data_AF-A0A1X2HJG9-F1
#
_entry.id   AF-A0A1X2HJG9-F1
#
_cell.length_a   1.000
_cell.length_b   1.000
_cell.length_c   1.000
_cell.angle_alpha   90.00
_cell.angle_beta   90.00
_cell.angle_gamma   90.00
#
_symmetry.space_group_name_H-M   'P 1'
#
loop_
_entity.id
_entity.type
_entity.pdbx_description
1 polymer ?
#
loop_
_entity_poly.entity_id
_entity_poly.type
_entity_poly.pdbx_seq_one_letter_code
_entity_poly.pdbx_strand_id
1 'polypeptide(L)'
;MSASSNHSTDGPKIVRVVAKDARTGKQIKIGYMNRKITGNGSFGVVYQTRLVDTNEDAAIKKVLQDRRFKNRELQIMRIVDHPNVCRLKSYFYNQVENKQDEVYLNLVMEFVPDTLYRAIRHYAKLKQSMPIMSVRVYMYQVLRSLAYIHSLGICHRDIKPQNVLLDPASGICKMCDFGSAKVLVPGEPNVSYICSRYYRAPELIFGATNYTLSIDIWSTGCVMAELLLGQPFFPGDSGIDQLVEIIKILGTPSKQEISAMNASYVEHRFPQLKPHPLSSIFLGVPEPAIDLISKMLQYHPQQRLTAIEALCHPFFDELRDPAARLPNGEPLPALFDFSKHELSIRPDLIHRLVPPHCEKELEARGIDIHHFEPLPADQLKIPASCV
;
A
#
# COMPACT_ATOMS: atom_id res chain seq x y z
N MET A 1 22.07 -44.21 -43.10
CA MET A 1 21.23 -43.95 -41.92
C MET A 1 21.61 -42.58 -41.36
N SER A 2 20.92 -41.53 -41.81
CA SER A 2 21.08 -40.17 -41.31
C SER A 2 19.86 -39.86 -40.44
N ALA A 3 20.04 -39.88 -39.13
CA ALA A 3 19.00 -39.46 -38.19
C ALA A 3 18.96 -37.93 -38.16
N SER A 4 17.92 -37.36 -38.76
CA SER A 4 17.54 -35.96 -38.61
C SER A 4 17.08 -35.72 -37.17
N SER A 5 17.86 -34.95 -36.41
CA SER A 5 17.46 -34.44 -35.11
C SER A 5 16.37 -33.38 -35.29
N ASN A 6 15.13 -33.76 -35.00
CA ASN A 6 14.03 -32.82 -34.82
C ASN A 6 14.31 -31.95 -33.58
N HIS A 7 14.83 -30.74 -33.80
CA HIS A 7 14.70 -29.67 -32.81
C HIS A 7 13.26 -29.18 -32.83
N SER A 8 12.50 -29.50 -31.78
CA SER A 8 11.21 -28.89 -31.51
C SER A 8 11.41 -27.40 -31.20
N THR A 9 11.17 -26.56 -32.20
CA THR A 9 11.06 -25.09 -32.09
C THR A 9 9.70 -24.73 -31.48
N ASP A 10 9.44 -25.13 -30.25
CA ASP A 10 8.22 -24.70 -29.55
C ASP A 10 8.49 -23.33 -28.90
N GLY A 11 8.34 -22.28 -29.71
CA GLY A 11 8.40 -20.90 -29.24
C GLY A 11 7.37 -20.63 -28.14
N PRO A 12 7.55 -19.56 -27.33
CA PRO A 12 6.67 -19.28 -26.21
C PRO A 12 5.21 -19.12 -26.69
N LYS A 13 4.31 -19.98 -26.19
CA LYS A 13 2.90 -20.00 -26.57
C LYS A 13 2.24 -18.66 -26.25
N ILE A 14 1.83 -17.93 -27.28
CA ILE A 14 1.13 -16.65 -27.17
C ILE A 14 -0.35 -16.92 -26.86
N VAL A 15 -0.86 -16.29 -25.80
CA VAL A 15 -2.28 -16.27 -25.47
C VAL A 15 -2.87 -14.93 -25.90
N ARG A 16 -3.92 -14.95 -26.73
CA ARG A 16 -4.65 -13.75 -27.16
C ARG A 16 -6.03 -13.73 -26.53
N VAL A 17 -6.42 -12.59 -25.97
CA VAL A 17 -7.74 -12.41 -25.34
C VAL A 17 -8.35 -11.06 -25.72
N VAL A 18 -9.67 -10.99 -25.68
CA VAL A 18 -10.40 -9.71 -25.70
C VAL A 18 -10.52 -9.22 -24.26
N ALA A 19 -9.89 -8.09 -23.97
CA ALA A 19 -9.91 -7.43 -22.68
C ALA A 19 -10.66 -6.10 -22.74
N LYS A 20 -10.83 -5.47 -21.58
CA LYS A 20 -11.31 -4.10 -21.46
C LYS A 20 -10.19 -3.23 -20.92
N ASP A 21 -9.94 -2.10 -21.57
CA ASP A 21 -9.07 -1.07 -21.04
C ASP A 21 -9.59 -0.60 -19.68
N ALA A 22 -8.70 -0.50 -18.69
CA ALA A 22 -9.11 -0.27 -17.30
C ALA A 22 -9.82 1.08 -17.12
N ARG A 23 -9.34 2.13 -17.79
CA ARG A 23 -9.87 3.48 -17.64
C ARG A 23 -11.13 3.69 -18.48
N THR A 24 -11.02 3.44 -19.79
CA THR A 24 -12.08 3.75 -20.76
C THR A 24 -13.16 2.68 -20.82
N GLY A 25 -12.88 1.46 -20.37
CA GLY A 25 -13.79 0.31 -20.49
C GLY A 25 -13.97 -0.20 -21.92
N LYS A 26 -13.29 0.41 -22.91
CA LYS A 26 -13.35 0.01 -24.32
C LYS A 26 -12.73 -1.39 -24.49
N GLN A 27 -13.32 -2.18 -25.39
CA GLN A 27 -12.77 -3.48 -25.72
C GLN A 27 -11.45 -3.31 -26.49
N ILE A 28 -10.44 -4.07 -26.07
CA ILE A 28 -9.11 -4.11 -26.69
C ILE A 28 -8.70 -5.58 -26.87
N LYS A 29 -7.85 -5.86 -27.85
CA LYS A 29 -7.21 -7.17 -27.98
C LYS A 29 -5.83 -7.07 -27.35
N ILE A 30 -5.49 -8.03 -26.49
CA ILE A 30 -4.14 -8.14 -25.92
C ILE A 30 -3.56 -9.52 -26.19
N GLY A 31 -2.27 -9.57 -26.52
CA GLY A 31 -1.47 -10.80 -26.53
C GLY A 31 -0.52 -10.82 -25.33
N TYR A 32 -0.32 -11.98 -24.72
CA TYR A 32 0.69 -12.16 -23.67
C TYR A 32 1.31 -13.56 -23.69
N MET A 33 2.55 -13.66 -23.20
CA MET A 33 3.37 -14.89 -23.20
C MET A 33 4.03 -15.13 -21.84
N ASN A 34 4.58 -16.33 -21.64
CA ASN A 34 5.39 -16.73 -20.47
C ASN A 34 4.70 -16.49 -19.13
N ARG A 35 3.92 -17.47 -18.64
CA ARG A 35 3.25 -17.38 -17.34
C ARG A 35 4.09 -18.02 -16.25
N LYS A 36 4.81 -17.22 -15.47
CA LYS A 36 5.47 -17.69 -14.24
C LYS A 36 4.60 -17.34 -13.05
N ILE A 37 4.22 -18.33 -12.23
CA ILE A 37 3.52 -18.05 -10.97
C ILE A 37 4.49 -17.30 -10.05
N THR A 38 4.09 -16.12 -9.61
CA THR A 38 4.88 -15.27 -8.70
C THR A 38 4.25 -15.15 -7.31
N GLY A 39 2.96 -15.46 -7.18
CA GLY A 39 2.26 -15.51 -5.90
C GLY A 39 1.02 -16.40 -5.96
N ASN A 40 0.75 -17.10 -4.87
CA ASN A 40 -0.47 -17.86 -4.65
C ASN A 40 -0.99 -17.50 -3.26
N GLY A 41 -2.22 -17.00 -3.18
CA GLY A 41 -2.83 -16.54 -1.93
C GLY A 41 -4.30 -16.88 -1.86
N SER A 42 -4.93 -16.58 -0.72
CA SER A 42 -6.36 -16.84 -0.47
C SER A 42 -7.30 -16.23 -1.50
N PHE A 43 -6.88 -15.16 -2.19
CA PHE A 43 -7.70 -14.40 -3.13
C PHE A 43 -7.46 -14.77 -4.60
N GLY A 44 -6.48 -15.62 -4.91
CA GLY A 44 -6.19 -16.05 -6.27
C GLY A 44 -4.71 -16.28 -6.58
N VAL A 45 -4.41 -16.39 -7.87
CA VAL A 45 -3.05 -16.67 -8.38
C VAL A 45 -2.55 -15.47 -9.19
N VAL A 46 -1.31 -15.06 -8.94
CA VAL A 46 -0.63 -14.00 -9.68
C VAL A 46 0.42 -14.61 -10.60
N TYR A 47 0.35 -14.23 -11.87
CA TYR A 47 1.31 -14.61 -12.91
C TYR A 47 2.13 -13.40 -13.33
N GLN A 48 3.46 -13.50 -13.36
CA GLN A 48 4.28 -12.64 -14.19
C GLN A 48 4.14 -13.08 -15.65
N THR A 49 4.02 -12.11 -16.54
CA THR A 49 3.88 -12.31 -17.98
C THR A 49 4.53 -11.17 -18.75
N ARG A 50 4.63 -11.31 -20.07
CA ARG A 50 5.07 -10.25 -20.98
C ARG A 50 3.98 -9.98 -22.00
N LEU A 51 3.59 -8.71 -22.15
CA LEU A 51 2.63 -8.28 -23.16
C LEU A 51 3.32 -8.27 -24.54
N VAL A 52 2.67 -8.86 -25.53
CA VAL A 52 3.24 -9.03 -26.88
C VAL A 52 3.32 -7.71 -27.62
N ASP A 53 2.26 -6.90 -27.55
CA ASP A 53 2.14 -5.70 -28.38
C ASP A 53 3.07 -4.56 -27.89
N THR A 54 3.32 -4.47 -26.58
CA THR A 54 4.19 -3.45 -25.99
C THR A 54 5.57 -3.98 -25.60
N ASN A 55 5.77 -5.30 -25.61
CA ASN A 55 6.97 -5.96 -25.11
C ASN A 55 7.32 -5.65 -23.64
N GLU A 56 6.33 -5.20 -22.85
CA GLU A 56 6.48 -4.87 -21.43
C GLU A 56 6.13 -6.04 -20.52
N ASP A 57 6.81 -6.14 -19.38
CA ASP A 57 6.38 -7.05 -18.31
C ASP A 57 5.07 -6.58 -17.68
N ALA A 58 4.26 -7.56 -17.25
CA ALA A 58 2.98 -7.35 -16.59
C ALA A 58 2.72 -8.43 -15.53
N ALA A 59 1.82 -8.12 -14.61
CA ALA A 59 1.28 -9.07 -13.65
C ALA A 59 -0.20 -9.36 -13.97
N ILE A 60 -0.60 -10.63 -14.02
CA ILE A 60 -2.00 -11.03 -14.15
C ILE A 60 -2.46 -11.66 -12.84
N LYS A 61 -3.33 -10.97 -12.09
CA LYS A 61 -4.01 -11.54 -10.93
C LYS A 61 -5.31 -12.19 -11.39
N LYS A 62 -5.39 -13.51 -11.26
CA LYS A 62 -6.57 -14.31 -11.60
C LYS A 62 -7.34 -14.65 -10.32
N VAL A 63 -8.58 -14.18 -10.24
CA VAL A 63 -9.47 -14.35 -9.08
C VAL A 63 -10.78 -15.00 -9.52
N LEU A 64 -11.37 -15.86 -8.68
CA LEU A 64 -12.69 -16.42 -8.95
C LEU A 64 -13.74 -15.31 -8.82
N GLN A 65 -14.61 -15.19 -9.82
CA GLN A 65 -15.66 -14.17 -9.86
C GLN A 65 -17.02 -14.80 -9.56
N ASP A 66 -17.64 -14.35 -8.47
CA ASP A 66 -19.08 -14.57 -8.28
C ASP A 66 -19.86 -13.68 -9.25
N ARG A 67 -20.64 -14.29 -10.16
CA ARG A 67 -21.41 -13.56 -11.19
C ARG A 67 -22.48 -12.65 -10.62
N ARG A 68 -22.89 -12.86 -9.37
CA ARG A 68 -23.96 -12.09 -8.70
C ARG A 68 -23.49 -10.74 -8.19
N PHE A 69 -22.17 -10.56 -8.01
CA PHE A 69 -21.61 -9.38 -7.37
C PHE A 69 -20.58 -8.69 -8.26
N LYS A 70 -20.55 -7.36 -8.23
CA LYS A 70 -19.43 -6.61 -8.79
C LYS A 70 -18.18 -6.88 -7.94
N ASN A 71 -17.02 -6.95 -8.61
CA ASN A 71 -15.75 -7.10 -7.92
C ASN A 71 -15.26 -5.73 -7.44
N ARG A 72 -15.18 -5.58 -6.12
CA ARG A 72 -14.77 -4.32 -5.50
C ARG A 72 -13.32 -3.94 -5.83
N GLU A 73 -12.40 -4.90 -5.88
CA GLU A 73 -11.01 -4.65 -6.25
C GLU A 73 -10.95 -4.05 -7.66
N LEU A 74 -11.68 -4.62 -8.62
CA LEU A 74 -11.80 -4.05 -9.96
C LEU A 74 -12.39 -2.63 -9.96
N GLN A 75 -13.45 -2.37 -9.18
CA GLN A 75 -14.05 -1.04 -9.11
C GLN A 75 -13.04 0.00 -8.61
N ILE A 76 -12.34 -0.29 -7.52
CA ILE A 76 -11.34 0.61 -6.94
C ILE A 76 -10.16 0.82 -7.88
N MET A 77 -9.60 -0.27 -8.43
CA MET A 77 -8.42 -0.22 -9.31
C MET A 77 -8.68 0.49 -10.64
N ARG A 78 -9.93 0.66 -11.06
CA ARG A 78 -10.30 1.46 -12.24
C ARG A 78 -10.34 2.96 -11.96
N ILE A 79 -10.48 3.36 -10.70
CA ILE A 79 -10.62 4.76 -10.27
C ILE A 79 -9.27 5.32 -9.80
N VAL A 80 -8.47 4.49 -9.14
CA VAL A 80 -7.17 4.89 -8.60
C VAL A 80 -6.13 5.07 -9.71
N ASP A 81 -5.49 6.23 -9.71
CA ASP A 81 -4.39 6.57 -10.61
C ASP A 81 -3.35 7.43 -9.90
N HIS A 82 -2.24 6.81 -9.49
CA HIS A 82 -1.22 7.47 -8.70
C HIS A 82 0.15 6.81 -8.93
N PRO A 83 1.28 7.55 -8.98
CA PRO A 83 2.61 6.98 -9.22
C PRO A 83 2.99 5.87 -8.24
N ASN A 84 2.59 5.99 -6.97
CA ASN A 84 2.85 5.00 -5.91
C ASN A 84 1.72 3.99 -5.68
N VAL A 85 0.79 3.82 -6.63
CA VAL A 85 -0.17 2.72 -6.64
C VAL A 85 0.03 1.89 -7.91
N CYS A 86 0.00 0.56 -7.78
CA CYS A 86 0.14 -0.35 -8.91
C CYS A 86 -1.03 -0.16 -9.89
N ARG A 87 -0.71 0.21 -11.13
CA ARG A 87 -1.68 0.54 -12.17
C ARG A 87 -2.34 -0.70 -12.74
N LEU A 88 -3.67 -0.68 -12.80
CA LEU A 88 -4.45 -1.60 -13.65
C LEU A 88 -4.35 -1.12 -15.10
N LYS A 89 -3.79 -1.95 -15.99
CA LYS A 89 -3.71 -1.70 -17.42
C LYS A 89 -5.01 -2.10 -18.11
N SER A 90 -5.46 -3.33 -17.88
CA SER A 90 -6.68 -3.88 -18.47
C SER A 90 -7.24 -5.02 -17.62
N TYR A 91 -8.44 -5.49 -17.96
CA TYR A 91 -9.03 -6.66 -17.30
C TYR A 91 -9.86 -7.48 -18.28
N PHE A 92 -9.97 -8.79 -18.05
CA PHE A 92 -10.80 -9.68 -18.86
C PHE A 92 -11.36 -10.82 -18.02
N TYR A 93 -12.46 -11.39 -18.51
CA TYR A 93 -13.08 -12.57 -17.90
C TYR A 93 -12.78 -13.80 -18.76
N ASN A 94 -12.54 -14.94 -18.12
CA ASN A 94 -12.51 -16.23 -18.81
C ASN A 94 -13.32 -17.27 -18.04
N GLN A 95 -13.93 -18.18 -18.79
CA GLN A 95 -14.53 -19.40 -18.27
C GLN A 95 -13.52 -20.53 -18.41
N VAL A 96 -13.51 -21.45 -17.45
CA VAL A 96 -12.69 -22.66 -17.56
C VAL A 96 -13.43 -23.67 -18.44
N GLU A 97 -12.76 -24.17 -19.46
CA GLU A 97 -13.27 -25.29 -20.26
C GLU A 97 -13.57 -26.47 -19.32
N ASN A 98 -14.78 -27.02 -19.41
CA ASN A 98 -15.33 -28.09 -18.55
C ASN A 98 -15.84 -27.68 -17.16
N LYS A 99 -15.90 -26.38 -16.84
CA LYS A 99 -16.58 -25.85 -15.64
C LYS A 99 -17.39 -24.60 -15.96
N GLN A 100 -18.56 -24.79 -16.59
CA GLN A 100 -19.37 -23.71 -17.15
C GLN A 100 -19.81 -22.65 -16.12
N ASP A 101 -19.85 -22.99 -14.83
CA ASP A 101 -20.27 -22.06 -13.76
C ASP A 101 -19.13 -21.20 -13.19
N GLU A 102 -17.86 -21.58 -13.41
CA GLU A 102 -16.70 -20.86 -12.87
C GLU A 102 -16.22 -19.78 -13.86
N VAL A 103 -16.46 -18.51 -13.51
CA VAL A 103 -15.87 -17.35 -14.21
C VAL A 103 -14.70 -16.84 -13.38
N TYR A 104 -13.60 -16.55 -14.05
CA TYR A 104 -12.46 -15.88 -13.44
C TYR A 104 -12.32 -14.48 -14.00
N LEU A 105 -12.06 -13.54 -13.10
CA LEU A 105 -11.62 -12.18 -13.43
C LEU A 105 -10.09 -12.18 -13.45
N ASN A 106 -9.52 -11.59 -14.50
CA ASN A 106 -8.08 -11.45 -14.67
C ASN A 106 -7.77 -9.95 -14.71
N LEU A 107 -7.02 -9.47 -13.73
CA LEU A 107 -6.56 -8.09 -13.63
C LEU A 107 -5.14 -8.03 -14.20
N VAL A 108 -4.95 -7.32 -15.32
CA VAL A 108 -3.64 -7.10 -15.95
C VAL A 108 -3.06 -5.79 -15.42
N MET A 109 -2.01 -5.89 -14.63
CA MET A 109 -1.37 -4.78 -13.92
C MET A 109 0.05 -4.56 -14.43
N GLU A 110 0.63 -3.40 -14.13
CA GLU A 110 2.08 -3.22 -14.26
C GLU A 110 2.85 -4.25 -13.41
N PHE A 111 4.05 -4.62 -13.87
CA PHE A 111 4.94 -5.50 -13.13
C PHE A 111 6.01 -4.68 -12.42
N VAL A 112 6.24 -5.01 -11.16
CA VAL A 112 7.32 -4.45 -10.33
C VAL A 112 8.08 -5.66 -9.76
N PRO A 113 9.42 -5.67 -9.84
CA PRO A 113 10.19 -6.91 -9.71
C PRO A 113 10.23 -7.49 -8.29
N ASP A 114 10.10 -6.65 -7.26
CA ASP A 114 10.29 -7.05 -5.88
C ASP A 114 9.19 -6.53 -4.94
N THR A 115 9.34 -6.83 -3.64
CA THR A 115 8.46 -6.38 -2.55
C THR A 115 9.30 -5.88 -1.37
N LEU A 116 8.74 -5.00 -0.54
CA LEU A 116 9.39 -4.62 0.72
C LEU A 116 9.65 -5.83 1.61
N TYR A 117 8.76 -6.83 1.62
CA TYR A 117 8.96 -8.07 2.37
C TYR A 117 10.27 -8.79 1.99
N ARG A 118 10.53 -8.95 0.69
CA ARG A 118 11.76 -9.59 0.20
C ARG A 118 13.00 -8.73 0.48
N ALA A 119 12.89 -7.40 0.39
CA ALA A 119 13.95 -6.49 0.77
C ALA A 119 14.31 -6.63 2.27
N ILE A 120 13.31 -6.65 3.16
CA ILE A 120 13.51 -6.89 4.60
C ILE A 120 14.24 -8.22 4.84
N ARG A 121 13.77 -9.29 4.20
CA ARG A 121 14.37 -10.63 4.32
C ARG A 121 15.80 -10.69 3.77
N HIS A 122 16.11 -9.92 2.73
CA HIS A 122 17.46 -9.81 2.19
C HIS A 122 18.43 -9.21 3.22
N TYR A 123 18.11 -8.04 3.78
CA TYR A 123 18.92 -7.39 4.81
C TYR A 123 19.04 -8.22 6.10
N ALA A 124 17.93 -8.84 6.54
CA ALA A 124 17.95 -9.75 7.68
C ALA A 124 18.88 -10.97 7.46
N LYS A 125 18.89 -11.55 6.25
CA LYS A 125 19.81 -12.65 5.89
C LYS A 125 21.27 -12.21 5.92
N LEU A 126 21.56 -10.97 5.53
CA LEU A 126 22.89 -10.37 5.60
C LEU A 126 23.28 -9.92 7.01
N LYS A 127 22.37 -10.01 8.00
CA LYS A 127 22.53 -9.46 9.36
C LYS A 127 22.90 -7.99 9.34
N GLN A 128 22.33 -7.24 8.41
CA GLN A 128 22.51 -5.80 8.25
C GLN A 128 21.18 -5.10 8.40
N SER A 129 21.20 -3.90 8.97
CA SER A 129 20.03 -3.02 8.95
C SER A 129 19.85 -2.43 7.56
N MET A 130 18.60 -2.23 7.14
CA MET A 130 18.31 -1.49 5.92
C MET A 130 18.83 -0.05 6.05
N PRO A 131 19.47 0.53 5.02
CA PRO A 131 19.90 1.93 5.06
C PRO A 131 18.73 2.86 5.37
N ILE A 132 18.92 3.82 6.29
CA ILE A 132 17.85 4.73 6.69
C ILE A 132 17.32 5.56 5.51
N MET A 133 18.19 5.92 4.56
CA MET A 133 17.76 6.60 3.33
C MET A 133 16.75 5.77 2.53
N SER A 134 16.96 4.45 2.41
CA SER A 134 15.99 3.55 1.78
C SER A 134 14.66 3.53 2.55
N VAL A 135 14.69 3.45 3.89
CA VAL A 135 13.48 3.50 4.72
C VAL A 135 12.72 4.81 4.50
N ARG A 136 13.41 5.96 4.43
CA ARG A 136 12.78 7.25 4.12
C ARG A 136 12.08 7.23 2.77
N VAL A 137 12.79 6.83 1.71
CA VAL A 137 12.26 6.80 0.34
C VAL A 137 11.05 5.88 0.23
N TYR A 138 11.11 4.69 0.85
CA TYR A 138 10.01 3.73 0.78
C TYR A 138 8.80 4.20 1.57
N MET A 139 9.00 4.67 2.80
CA MET A 139 7.90 5.11 3.67
C MET A 139 7.24 6.39 3.17
N TYR A 140 8.00 7.31 2.57
CA TYR A 140 7.43 8.50 1.96
C TYR A 140 6.46 8.15 0.83
N GLN A 141 6.85 7.24 -0.07
CA GLN A 141 6.00 6.78 -1.17
C GLN A 141 4.78 5.99 -0.69
N VAL A 142 4.92 5.17 0.35
CA VAL A 142 3.79 4.47 0.99
C VAL A 142 2.80 5.48 1.57
N LEU A 143 3.26 6.45 2.36
CA LEU A 143 2.41 7.49 2.94
C LEU A 143 1.76 8.37 1.87
N ARG A 144 2.46 8.69 0.78
CA ARG A 144 1.90 9.45 -0.34
C ARG A 144 0.79 8.67 -1.05
N SER A 145 1.00 7.38 -1.29
CA SER A 145 -0.07 6.50 -1.81
C SER A 145 -1.28 6.45 -0.88
N LEU A 146 -1.07 6.42 0.44
CA LEU A 146 -2.14 6.42 1.43
C LEU A 146 -2.89 7.75 1.46
N ALA A 147 -2.18 8.88 1.46
CA ALA A 147 -2.81 10.20 1.40
C ALA A 147 -3.75 10.31 0.18
N TYR A 148 -3.30 9.84 -0.98
CA TYR A 148 -4.12 9.79 -2.19
C TYR A 148 -5.36 8.90 -2.02
N ILE A 149 -5.22 7.62 -1.68
CA ILE A 149 -6.41 6.73 -1.58
C ILE A 149 -7.35 7.11 -0.44
N HIS A 150 -6.80 7.69 0.65
CA HIS A 150 -7.59 8.17 1.79
C HIS A 150 -8.42 9.40 1.42
N SER A 151 -7.90 10.30 0.57
CA SER A 151 -8.68 11.44 0.06
C SER A 151 -9.91 10.98 -0.75
N LEU A 152 -9.78 9.86 -1.44
CA LEU A 152 -10.86 9.18 -2.17
C LEU A 152 -11.84 8.42 -1.25
N GLY A 153 -11.57 8.36 0.05
CA GLY A 153 -12.35 7.59 1.03
C GLY A 153 -12.06 6.09 1.06
N ILE A 154 -11.05 5.63 0.33
CA ILE A 154 -10.67 4.21 0.26
C ILE A 154 -9.75 3.87 1.43
N CYS A 155 -10.13 2.87 2.22
CA CYS A 155 -9.25 2.18 3.16
C CYS A 155 -8.69 0.92 2.51
N HIS A 156 -7.37 0.70 2.57
CA HIS A 156 -6.74 -0.48 1.99
C HIS A 156 -7.02 -1.74 2.82
N ARG A 157 -6.96 -1.64 4.14
CA ARG A 157 -7.27 -2.71 5.11
C ARG A 157 -6.40 -3.96 5.01
N ASP A 158 -5.23 -3.85 4.39
CA ASP A 158 -4.23 -4.94 4.36
C ASP A 158 -2.83 -4.40 4.01
N ILE A 159 -2.45 -3.26 4.60
CA ILE A 159 -1.10 -2.71 4.43
C ILE A 159 -0.11 -3.61 5.17
N LYS A 160 0.88 -4.11 4.42
CA LYS A 160 1.94 -5.00 4.89
C LYS A 160 3.09 -5.03 3.87
N PRO A 161 4.31 -5.45 4.23
CA PRO A 161 5.46 -5.40 3.32
C PRO A 161 5.29 -6.25 2.05
N GLN A 162 4.44 -7.29 2.06
CA GLN A 162 4.15 -8.10 0.87
C GLN A 162 3.29 -7.34 -0.17
N ASN A 163 2.51 -6.36 0.28
CA ASN A 163 1.60 -5.58 -0.56
C ASN A 163 2.20 -4.23 -1.00
N VAL A 164 3.47 -3.98 -0.69
CA VAL A 164 4.24 -2.85 -1.22
C VAL A 164 5.29 -3.40 -2.17
N LEU A 165 5.04 -3.23 -3.46
CA LEU A 165 5.96 -3.59 -4.51
C LEU A 165 7.15 -2.61 -4.53
N LEU A 166 8.33 -3.10 -4.87
CA LEU A 166 9.58 -2.35 -4.87
C LEU A 166 10.36 -2.63 -6.16
N ASP A 167 10.84 -1.57 -6.81
CA ASP A 167 11.98 -1.65 -7.71
C ASP A 167 13.24 -1.19 -6.96
N PRO A 168 14.13 -2.12 -6.56
CA PRO A 168 15.31 -1.79 -5.76
C PRO A 168 16.31 -0.86 -6.46
N ALA A 169 16.35 -0.87 -7.80
CA ALA A 169 17.31 -0.08 -8.55
C ALA A 169 16.93 1.41 -8.56
N SER A 170 15.66 1.70 -8.81
CA SER A 170 15.11 3.06 -8.87
C SER A 170 14.56 3.56 -7.53
N GLY A 171 14.39 2.68 -6.55
CA GLY A 171 13.76 2.99 -5.27
C GLY A 171 12.25 3.23 -5.34
N ILE A 172 11.60 2.94 -6.47
CA ILE A 172 10.16 3.16 -6.66
C ILE A 172 9.36 2.13 -5.86
N CYS A 173 8.41 2.63 -5.05
CA CYS A 173 7.44 1.82 -4.32
C CYS A 173 6.02 2.00 -4.88
N LYS A 174 5.29 0.89 -4.99
CA LYS A 174 3.90 0.88 -5.45
C LYS A 174 3.04 -0.01 -4.56
N MET A 175 1.98 0.56 -3.99
CA MET A 175 0.97 -0.19 -3.25
C MET A 175 0.19 -1.11 -4.19
N CYS A 176 -0.07 -2.35 -3.79
CA CYS A 176 -0.84 -3.31 -4.57
C CYS A 176 -1.81 -4.12 -3.70
N ASP A 177 -2.64 -4.94 -4.35
CA ASP A 177 -3.64 -5.82 -3.72
C ASP A 177 -4.77 -5.10 -2.98
N PHE A 178 -5.67 -4.52 -3.78
CA PHE A 178 -6.90 -3.88 -3.29
C PHE A 178 -8.04 -4.89 -3.03
N GLY A 179 -7.73 -6.19 -2.93
CA GLY A 179 -8.71 -7.26 -2.67
C GLY A 179 -9.48 -7.07 -1.36
N SER A 180 -8.82 -6.50 -0.35
CA SER A 180 -9.42 -6.18 0.95
C SER A 180 -9.91 -4.73 1.05
N ALA A 181 -9.64 -3.87 0.06
CA ALA A 181 -9.94 -2.46 0.16
C ALA A 181 -11.45 -2.18 0.20
N LYS A 182 -11.86 -1.04 0.77
CA LYS A 182 -13.26 -0.59 0.80
C LYS A 182 -13.33 0.93 0.90
N VAL A 183 -14.26 1.56 0.19
CA VAL A 183 -14.67 2.94 0.50
C VAL A 183 -15.45 2.93 1.81
N LEU A 184 -14.94 3.63 2.83
CA LEU A 184 -15.60 3.67 4.13
C LEU A 184 -16.66 4.78 4.15
N VAL A 185 -17.90 4.41 4.42
CA VAL A 185 -19.02 5.33 4.55
C VAL A 185 -19.31 5.53 6.04
N PRO A 186 -19.29 6.77 6.55
CA PRO A 186 -19.63 7.05 7.95
C PRO A 186 -21.01 6.48 8.31
N GLY A 187 -21.08 5.79 9.46
CA GLY A 187 -22.32 5.15 9.94
C GLY A 187 -22.57 3.73 9.42
N GLU A 188 -21.88 3.29 8.36
CA GLU A 188 -21.99 1.90 7.90
C GLU A 188 -21.02 0.97 8.66
N PRO A 189 -21.50 -0.17 9.19
CA PRO A 189 -20.63 -1.13 9.85
C PRO A 189 -19.71 -1.86 8.86
N ASN A 190 -18.51 -2.16 9.31
CA ASN A 190 -17.49 -2.88 8.55
C ASN A 190 -17.02 -4.11 9.33
N VAL A 191 -16.56 -5.14 8.60
CA VAL A 191 -15.98 -6.35 9.22
C VAL A 191 -14.72 -5.97 10.00
N SER A 192 -14.67 -6.36 11.28
CA SER A 192 -13.56 -6.11 12.19
C SER A 192 -12.39 -7.09 12.00
N TYR A 193 -12.69 -8.36 11.67
CA TYR A 193 -11.66 -9.37 11.35
C TYR A 193 -11.09 -9.13 9.95
N ILE A 194 -10.30 -8.07 9.82
CA ILE A 194 -9.63 -7.61 8.60
C ILE A 194 -8.16 -7.27 8.93
N CYS A 195 -7.36 -6.96 7.91
CA CYS A 195 -5.89 -6.83 7.97
C CYS A 195 -5.16 -8.14 8.32
N SER A 196 -3.98 -8.30 7.76
CA SER A 196 -3.02 -9.31 8.21
C SER A 196 -2.59 -9.04 9.66
N ARG A 197 -2.49 -10.11 10.47
CA ARG A 197 -2.48 -10.04 11.93
C ARG A 197 -1.43 -9.08 12.53
N TYR A 198 -0.17 -9.18 12.11
CA TYR A 198 0.94 -8.37 12.66
C TYR A 198 0.80 -6.86 12.41
N TYR A 199 -0.05 -6.48 11.45
CA TYR A 199 -0.29 -5.09 11.05
C TYR A 199 -1.69 -4.62 11.46
N ARG A 200 -2.45 -5.46 12.19
CA ARG A 200 -3.83 -5.17 12.56
C ARG A 200 -3.88 -4.13 13.68
N ALA A 201 -4.63 -3.07 13.46
CA ALA A 201 -4.85 -2.01 14.44
C ALA A 201 -5.61 -2.53 15.68
N PRO A 202 -5.32 -2.01 16.88
CA PRO A 202 -5.88 -2.55 18.11
C PRO A 202 -7.40 -2.43 18.17
N GLU A 203 -8.02 -1.37 17.64
CA GLU A 203 -9.47 -1.23 17.54
C GLU A 203 -10.16 -2.37 16.76
N LEU A 204 -9.48 -2.95 15.76
CA LEU A 204 -9.97 -4.12 15.03
C LEU A 204 -9.91 -5.39 15.89
N ILE A 205 -8.90 -5.50 16.75
CA ILE A 205 -8.77 -6.60 17.72
C ILE A 205 -9.87 -6.50 18.80
N PHE A 206 -10.20 -5.28 19.21
CA PHE A 206 -11.37 -4.96 20.04
C PHE A 206 -12.71 -5.12 19.30
N GLY A 207 -12.72 -5.53 18.02
CA GLY A 207 -13.94 -5.83 17.30
C GLY A 207 -14.71 -4.60 16.81
N ALA A 208 -14.10 -3.42 16.75
CA ALA A 208 -14.75 -2.22 16.23
C ALA A 208 -15.21 -2.41 14.78
N THR A 209 -16.41 -1.92 14.46
CA THR A 209 -17.00 -1.98 13.11
C THR A 209 -17.13 -0.60 12.46
N ASN A 210 -16.96 0.46 13.23
CA ASN A 210 -16.99 1.87 12.85
C ASN A 210 -15.59 2.49 12.75
N TYR A 211 -14.56 1.66 12.50
CA TYR A 211 -13.19 2.14 12.30
C TYR A 211 -13.06 3.05 11.07
N THR A 212 -11.97 3.81 11.02
CA THR A 212 -11.71 4.78 9.95
C THR A 212 -10.47 4.40 9.14
N LEU A 213 -10.08 5.28 8.21
CA LEU A 213 -8.85 5.17 7.42
C LEU A 213 -7.58 5.07 8.28
N SER A 214 -7.65 5.49 9.55
CA SER A 214 -6.55 5.45 10.53
C SER A 214 -6.00 4.05 10.82
N ILE A 215 -6.71 2.98 10.47
CA ILE A 215 -6.17 1.62 10.59
C ILE A 215 -5.00 1.37 9.64
N ASP A 216 -5.01 2.00 8.45
CA ASP A 216 -3.90 1.89 7.50
C ASP A 216 -2.66 2.65 8.01
N ILE A 217 -2.85 3.73 8.78
CA ILE A 217 -1.74 4.46 9.43
C ILE A 217 -1.06 3.58 10.47
N TRP A 218 -1.85 2.88 11.30
CA TRP A 218 -1.29 1.91 12.25
C TRP A 218 -0.48 0.83 11.53
N SER A 219 -1.07 0.20 10.50
CA SER A 219 -0.38 -0.82 9.72
C SER A 219 0.92 -0.29 9.09
N THR A 220 0.93 0.96 8.65
CA THR A 220 2.12 1.65 8.10
C THR A 220 3.18 1.89 9.18
N GLY A 221 2.79 2.22 10.41
CA GLY A 221 3.68 2.26 11.57
C GLY A 221 4.35 0.91 11.83
N CYS A 222 3.59 -0.20 11.76
CA CYS A 222 4.14 -1.55 11.88
C CYS A 222 5.12 -1.88 10.74
N VAL A 223 4.81 -1.50 9.50
CA VAL A 223 5.71 -1.69 8.35
C VAL A 223 7.02 -0.92 8.53
N MET A 224 6.95 0.34 8.98
CA MET A 224 8.14 1.16 9.24
C MET A 224 9.01 0.55 10.34
N ALA A 225 8.40 0.12 11.45
CA ALA A 225 9.10 -0.56 12.53
C ALA A 225 9.78 -1.85 12.04
N GLU A 226 9.11 -2.65 11.22
CA GLU A 226 9.67 -3.88 10.65
C GLU A 226 10.84 -3.61 9.68
N LEU A 227 10.79 -2.54 8.88
CA LEU A 227 11.92 -2.13 8.03
C LEU A 227 13.17 -1.79 8.85
N LEU A 228 13.00 -1.17 10.02
CA LEU A 228 14.10 -0.79 10.90
C LEU A 228 14.64 -1.96 11.72
N LEU A 229 13.79 -2.92 12.10
CA LEU A 229 14.17 -4.07 12.94
C LEU A 229 14.57 -5.32 12.15
N GLY A 230 14.15 -5.42 10.88
CA GLY A 230 14.35 -6.63 10.07
C GLY A 230 13.38 -7.77 10.38
N GLN A 231 12.42 -7.56 11.29
CA GLN A 231 11.42 -8.54 11.72
C GLN A 231 10.11 -7.87 12.16
N PRO A 232 8.96 -8.57 12.13
CA PRO A 232 7.67 -7.99 12.51
C PRO A 232 7.69 -7.41 13.92
N PHE A 233 7.10 -6.21 14.08
CA PHE A 233 7.16 -5.48 15.35
C PHE A 233 6.23 -6.05 16.43
N PHE A 234 5.07 -6.58 16.03
CA PHE A 234 4.10 -7.22 16.93
C PHE A 234 3.76 -8.63 16.41
N PRO A 235 4.57 -9.66 16.72
CA PRO A 235 4.44 -10.99 16.13
C PRO A 235 3.47 -11.89 16.91
N GLY A 236 2.18 -11.54 17.01
CA GLY A 236 1.21 -12.33 17.78
C GLY A 236 0.76 -13.63 17.10
N ASP A 237 0.60 -14.71 17.85
CA ASP A 237 0.19 -16.03 17.34
C ASP A 237 -1.34 -16.15 17.14
N SER A 238 -2.11 -15.34 17.86
CA SER A 238 -3.58 -15.29 17.81
C SER A 238 -4.08 -13.85 17.85
N GLY A 239 -5.40 -13.64 17.73
CA GLY A 239 -5.99 -12.29 17.88
C GLY A 239 -5.75 -11.69 19.27
N ILE A 240 -5.85 -12.52 20.32
CA ILE A 240 -5.62 -12.11 21.70
C ILE A 240 -4.13 -11.85 21.94
N ASP A 241 -3.28 -12.76 21.45
CA ASP A 241 -1.84 -12.64 21.60
C ASP A 241 -1.28 -11.41 20.85
N GLN A 242 -1.88 -11.05 19.71
CA GLN A 242 -1.56 -9.81 19.01
C GLN A 242 -1.77 -8.58 19.90
N LEU A 243 -2.84 -8.53 20.70
CA LEU A 243 -3.06 -7.43 21.65
C LEU A 243 -2.02 -7.46 22.78
N VAL A 244 -1.64 -8.65 23.25
CA VAL A 244 -0.59 -8.83 24.26
C VAL A 244 0.75 -8.27 23.77
N GLU A 245 1.16 -8.57 22.53
CA GLU A 245 2.38 -8.04 21.92
C GLU A 245 2.35 -6.50 21.83
N ILE A 246 1.21 -5.90 21.52
CA ILE A 246 1.05 -4.44 21.49
C ILE A 246 1.21 -3.87 22.91
N ILE A 247 0.53 -4.44 23.91
CA ILE A 247 0.57 -3.98 25.31
C ILE A 247 1.97 -4.09 25.92
N LYS A 248 2.76 -5.12 25.55
CA LYS A 248 4.16 -5.26 26.01
C LYS A 248 5.02 -4.05 25.64
N ILE A 249 4.71 -3.38 24.53
CA ILE A 249 5.47 -2.25 24.03
C ILE A 249 4.82 -0.92 24.42
N LEU A 250 3.53 -0.73 24.10
CA LEU A 250 2.83 0.54 24.35
C LEU A 250 2.32 0.69 25.79
N GLY A 251 2.42 -0.36 26.60
CA GLY A 251 1.80 -0.41 27.92
C GLY A 251 0.30 -0.67 27.84
N THR A 252 -0.34 -0.70 29.00
CA THR A 252 -1.78 -0.95 29.09
C THR A 252 -2.57 0.28 28.61
N PRO A 253 -3.53 0.14 27.68
CA PRO A 253 -4.34 1.27 27.23
C PRO A 253 -5.17 1.83 28.38
N SER A 254 -5.26 3.15 28.45
CA SER A 254 -6.14 3.86 29.36
C SER A 254 -7.62 3.61 29.04
N LYS A 255 -8.52 3.88 29.98
CA LYS A 255 -9.97 3.78 29.74
C LYS A 255 -10.44 4.65 28.56
N GLN A 256 -9.84 5.82 28.39
CA GLN A 256 -10.16 6.73 27.28
C GLN A 256 -9.75 6.12 25.94
N GLU A 257 -8.56 5.52 25.87
CA GLU A 257 -8.08 4.83 24.67
C GLU A 257 -8.93 3.59 24.35
N ILE A 258 -9.29 2.79 25.35
CA ILE A 258 -10.20 1.65 25.15
C ILE A 258 -11.56 2.14 24.61
N SER A 259 -12.10 3.20 25.19
CA SER A 259 -13.37 3.80 24.73
C SER A 259 -13.28 4.29 23.28
N ALA A 260 -12.18 4.95 22.91
CA ALA A 260 -11.93 5.44 21.56
C ALA A 260 -11.75 4.30 20.54
N MET A 261 -11.20 3.16 20.96
CA MET A 261 -11.08 1.96 20.13
C MET A 261 -12.41 1.22 19.99
N ASN A 262 -13.07 0.91 21.11
CA ASN A 262 -14.40 0.33 21.17
C ASN A 262 -15.03 0.52 22.56
N ALA A 263 -16.03 1.39 22.65
CA ALA A 263 -16.76 1.71 23.89
C ALA A 263 -17.37 0.49 24.60
N SER A 264 -17.67 -0.61 23.87
CA SER A 264 -18.22 -1.83 24.45
C SER A 264 -17.23 -2.61 25.35
N TYR A 265 -15.95 -2.26 25.34
CA TYR A 265 -14.88 -2.99 26.07
C TYR A 265 -14.27 -2.19 27.23
N VAL A 266 -14.81 -1.02 27.59
CA VAL A 266 -14.23 -0.10 28.59
C VAL A 266 -14.09 -0.72 29.99
N GLU A 267 -14.98 -1.65 30.35
CA GLU A 267 -14.96 -2.33 31.65
C GLU A 267 -13.99 -3.53 31.70
N HIS A 268 -13.34 -3.88 30.58
CA HIS A 268 -12.37 -4.95 30.56
C HIS A 268 -11.10 -4.56 31.32
N ARG A 269 -10.65 -5.44 32.23
CA ARG A 269 -9.47 -5.20 33.06
C ARG A 269 -8.26 -5.92 32.48
N PHE A 270 -7.24 -5.15 32.12
CA PHE A 270 -5.94 -5.67 31.71
C PHE A 270 -4.94 -5.57 32.87
N PRO A 271 -3.97 -6.50 32.96
CA PRO A 271 -2.78 -6.30 33.79
C PRO A 271 -2.14 -4.95 33.48
N GLN A 272 -1.67 -4.23 34.50
CA GLN A 272 -1.06 -2.91 34.33
C GLN A 272 0.42 -3.06 33.96
N LEU A 273 0.75 -2.70 32.72
CA LEU A 273 2.11 -2.65 32.19
C LEU A 273 2.45 -1.22 31.80
N LYS A 274 3.67 -0.79 32.14
CA LYS A 274 4.19 0.50 31.69
C LYS A 274 4.69 0.39 30.24
N PRO A 275 4.59 1.47 29.44
CA PRO A 275 5.18 1.50 28.11
C PRO A 275 6.69 1.24 28.16
N HIS A 276 7.18 0.46 27.20
CA HIS A 276 8.60 0.24 27.00
C HIS A 276 9.17 1.36 26.10
N PRO A 277 10.26 2.05 26.47
CA PRO A 277 10.81 3.13 25.67
C PRO A 277 11.22 2.64 24.27
N LEU A 278 10.66 3.24 23.21
CA LEU A 278 10.98 2.85 21.83
C LEU A 278 12.47 3.03 21.50
N SER A 279 13.13 4.02 22.10
CA SER A 279 14.58 4.23 21.96
C SER A 279 15.44 3.07 22.46
N SER A 280 14.93 2.26 23.39
CA SER A 280 15.59 1.04 23.85
C SER A 280 15.41 -0.14 22.88
N ILE A 281 14.38 -0.10 22.03
CA ILE A 281 14.11 -1.13 21.02
C ILE A 281 14.86 -0.81 19.72
N PHE A 282 14.77 0.43 19.27
CA PHE A 282 15.35 0.90 18.01
C PHE A 282 16.77 1.45 18.22
N LEU A 283 17.69 0.59 18.68
CA LEU A 283 19.07 0.97 18.94
C LEU A 283 19.78 1.44 17.66
N GLY A 284 20.41 2.63 17.71
CA GLY A 284 21.11 3.22 16.57
C GLY A 284 20.20 3.78 15.47
N VAL A 285 18.88 3.77 15.67
CA VAL A 285 17.92 4.40 14.76
C VAL A 285 17.80 5.89 15.09
N PRO A 286 17.74 6.79 14.08
CA PRO A 286 17.56 8.22 14.32
C PRO A 286 16.27 8.56 15.06
N GLU A 287 16.35 9.51 15.98
CA GLU A 287 15.21 9.96 16.82
C GLU A 287 13.97 10.39 16.00
N PRO A 288 14.09 11.13 14.87
CA PRO A 288 12.93 11.46 14.04
C PRO A 288 12.17 10.25 13.48
N ALA A 289 12.85 9.11 13.29
CA ALA A 289 12.21 7.88 12.82
C ALA A 289 11.37 7.24 13.94
N ILE A 290 11.91 7.23 15.16
CA ILE A 290 11.25 6.72 16.36
C ILE A 290 10.03 7.57 16.70
N ASP A 291 10.18 8.90 16.63
CA ASP A 291 9.10 9.86 16.84
C ASP A 291 7.96 9.65 15.83
N LEU A 292 8.27 9.47 14.53
CA LEU A 292 7.26 9.18 13.52
C LEU A 292 6.50 7.87 13.81
N ILE A 293 7.19 6.80 14.18
CA ILE A 293 6.56 5.53 14.58
C ILE A 293 5.65 5.75 15.78
N SER A 294 6.11 6.47 16.80
CA SER A 294 5.32 6.75 18.00
C SER A 294 4.02 7.48 17.64
N LYS A 295 4.05 8.44 16.71
CA LYS A 295 2.87 9.19 16.26
C LYS A 295 1.92 8.39 15.35
N MET A 296 2.38 7.30 14.74
CA MET A 296 1.51 6.38 13.97
C MET A 296 0.92 5.27 14.84
N LEU A 297 1.66 4.79 15.85
CA LEU A 297 1.27 3.69 16.72
C LEU A 297 0.61 4.17 18.02
N GLN A 298 -0.52 4.87 17.86
CA GLN A 298 -1.36 5.33 18.97
C GLN A 298 -2.59 4.42 19.13
N TYR A 299 -2.98 4.12 20.38
CA TYR A 299 -4.22 3.39 20.64
C TYR A 299 -5.44 4.18 20.18
N HIS A 300 -5.51 5.46 20.54
CA HIS A 300 -6.60 6.34 20.11
C HIS A 300 -6.49 6.60 18.59
N PRO A 301 -7.44 6.15 17.75
CA PRO A 301 -7.27 6.19 16.30
C PRO A 301 -7.10 7.61 15.72
N GLN A 302 -7.79 8.59 16.31
CA GLN A 302 -7.76 10.01 15.93
C GLN A 302 -6.50 10.75 16.38
N GLN A 303 -5.68 10.16 17.27
CA GLN A 303 -4.39 10.74 17.66
C GLN A 303 -3.25 10.33 16.72
N ARG A 304 -3.51 9.40 15.79
CA ARG A 304 -2.55 9.03 14.76
C ARG A 304 -2.44 10.16 13.74
N LEU A 305 -1.22 10.43 13.27
CA LEU A 305 -1.02 11.33 12.13
C LEU A 305 -1.87 10.87 10.93
N THR A 306 -2.44 11.81 10.18
CA THR A 306 -2.91 11.48 8.84
C THR A 306 -1.73 11.20 7.92
N ALA A 307 -1.97 10.48 6.81
CA ALA A 307 -0.90 10.14 5.87
C ALA A 307 -0.20 11.39 5.29
N ILE A 308 -0.96 12.44 5.00
CA ILE A 308 -0.41 13.71 4.48
C ILE A 308 0.38 14.50 5.54
N GLU A 309 -0.05 14.49 6.80
CA GLU A 309 0.74 15.09 7.90
C GLU A 309 2.04 14.32 8.14
N ALA A 310 2.00 13.00 8.02
CA ALA A 310 3.20 12.17 8.14
C ALA A 310 4.23 12.48 7.04
N LEU A 311 3.82 12.83 5.81
CA LEU A 311 4.75 13.29 4.76
C LEU A 311 5.53 14.54 5.18
N CYS A 312 4.94 15.41 6.00
CA CYS A 312 5.55 16.63 6.51
C CYS A 312 6.51 16.39 7.69
N HIS A 313 6.62 15.15 8.18
CA HIS A 313 7.42 14.82 9.36
C HIS A 313 8.92 15.09 9.16
N PRO A 314 9.65 15.54 10.20
CA PRO A 314 11.11 15.78 10.13
C PRO A 314 11.94 14.58 9.66
N PHE A 315 11.44 13.35 9.85
CA PHE A 315 12.10 12.14 9.35
C PHE A 315 12.39 12.19 7.84
N PHE A 316 11.54 12.89 7.07
CA PHE A 316 11.65 12.98 5.61
C PHE A 316 12.41 14.21 5.12
N ASP A 317 13.00 15.03 6.00
CA ASP A 317 13.69 16.26 5.59
C ASP A 317 14.87 16.06 4.66
N GLU A 318 15.62 14.99 4.89
CA GLU A 318 16.74 14.64 4.02
C GLU A 318 16.29 14.36 2.58
N LEU A 319 15.04 13.94 2.34
CA LEU A 319 14.52 13.73 0.98
C LEU A 319 14.32 15.05 0.23
N ARG A 320 14.15 16.16 0.96
CA ARG A 320 13.89 17.50 0.40
C ARG A 320 15.18 18.23 0.02
N ASP A 321 16.34 17.63 0.28
CA ASP A 321 17.62 18.16 -0.18
C ASP A 321 17.84 17.77 -1.66
N PRO A 322 18.06 18.72 -2.59
CA PRO A 322 18.36 18.40 -3.99
C PRO A 322 19.64 17.57 -4.19
N ALA A 323 20.53 17.52 -3.19
CA ALA A 323 21.72 16.67 -3.18
C ALA A 323 21.45 15.24 -2.69
N ALA A 324 20.27 14.94 -2.16
CA ALA A 324 19.95 13.61 -1.66
C ALA A 324 19.96 12.56 -2.77
N ARG A 325 20.50 11.37 -2.46
CA ARG A 325 20.64 10.25 -3.40
C ARG A 325 20.27 8.95 -2.72
N LEU A 326 19.94 7.95 -3.53
CA LEU A 326 19.79 6.58 -3.04
C LEU A 326 21.16 6.04 -2.56
N PRO A 327 21.19 5.00 -1.69
CA PRO A 327 22.45 4.42 -1.22
C PRO A 327 23.36 3.87 -2.32
N ASN A 328 22.82 3.55 -3.50
CA ASN A 328 23.57 3.12 -4.68
C ASN A 328 24.16 4.30 -5.49
N GLY A 329 23.95 5.55 -5.06
CA GLY A 329 24.42 6.76 -5.74
C GLY A 329 23.45 7.33 -6.78
N GLU A 330 22.39 6.60 -7.14
CA GLU A 330 21.41 7.04 -8.12
C GLU A 330 20.53 8.19 -7.58
N PRO A 331 19.94 9.02 -8.47
CA PRO A 331 18.94 10.02 -8.07
C PRO A 331 17.77 9.39 -7.33
N LEU A 332 17.14 10.17 -6.43
CA LEU A 332 15.86 9.78 -5.85
C LEU A 332 14.77 9.69 -6.95
N PRO A 333 13.76 8.81 -6.79
CA PRO A 333 12.60 8.81 -7.69
C PRO A 333 11.82 10.14 -7.57
N ALA A 334 10.84 10.35 -8.46
CA ALA A 334 9.96 11.52 -8.36
C ALA A 334 9.14 11.46 -7.06
N LEU A 335 9.52 12.28 -6.06
CA LEU A 335 8.85 12.34 -4.75
C LEU A 335 7.89 13.53 -4.63
N PHE A 336 8.18 14.63 -5.33
CA PHE A 336 7.51 15.93 -5.14
C PHE A 336 6.68 16.38 -6.33
N ASP A 337 6.43 15.48 -7.28
CA ASP A 337 5.65 15.70 -8.50
C ASP A 337 4.13 15.71 -8.23
N PHE A 338 3.72 16.32 -7.12
CA PHE A 338 2.33 16.34 -6.63
C PHE A 338 1.33 16.84 -7.68
N SER A 339 0.19 16.19 -7.73
CA SER A 339 -0.96 16.65 -8.50
C SER A 339 -1.74 17.75 -7.76
N LYS A 340 -2.57 18.50 -8.51
CA LYS A 340 -3.55 19.43 -7.92
C LYS A 340 -4.46 18.73 -6.92
N HIS A 341 -4.85 17.48 -7.19
CA HIS A 341 -5.65 16.66 -6.27
C HIS A 341 -4.93 16.45 -4.92
N GLU A 342 -3.68 16.00 -4.96
CA GLU A 342 -2.91 15.74 -3.73
C GLU A 342 -2.69 17.00 -2.88
N LEU A 343 -2.33 18.12 -3.51
CA LEU A 343 -2.12 19.39 -2.79
C LEU A 343 -3.43 19.98 -2.25
N SER A 344 -4.58 19.61 -2.83
CA SER A 344 -5.91 20.02 -2.35
C SER A 344 -6.34 19.30 -1.07
N ILE A 345 -5.69 18.19 -0.69
CA ILE A 345 -6.04 17.43 0.52
C ILE A 345 -5.76 18.26 1.79
N ARG A 346 -4.61 18.94 1.84
CA ARG A 346 -4.19 19.84 2.93
C ARG A 346 -3.43 21.05 2.34
N PRO A 347 -4.14 22.04 1.80
CA PRO A 347 -3.51 23.22 1.19
C PRO A 347 -2.60 23.98 2.16
N ASP A 348 -2.93 23.94 3.45
CA ASP A 348 -2.15 24.53 4.54
C ASP A 348 -0.74 23.91 4.70
N LEU A 349 -0.50 22.70 4.14
CA LEU A 349 0.77 21.99 4.22
C LEU A 349 1.62 22.10 2.95
N ILE A 350 1.17 22.81 1.91
CA ILE A 350 1.83 22.84 0.58
C ILE A 350 3.31 23.25 0.67
N HIS A 351 3.62 24.33 1.39
CA HIS A 351 5.00 24.81 1.55
C HIS A 351 5.93 23.82 2.27
N ARG A 352 5.35 22.84 2.97
CA ARG A 352 6.09 21.77 3.64
C ARG A 352 6.22 20.52 2.76
N LEU A 353 5.24 20.29 1.89
CA LEU A 353 5.20 19.18 0.95
C LEU A 353 6.12 19.44 -0.25
N VAL A 354 6.10 20.66 -0.80
CA VAL A 354 6.83 21.06 -2.01
C VAL A 354 8.11 21.80 -1.63
N PRO A 355 9.29 21.22 -1.85
CA PRO A 355 10.55 21.94 -1.68
C PRO A 355 10.71 23.07 -2.71
N PRO A 356 11.41 24.18 -2.38
CA PRO A 356 11.56 25.32 -3.30
C PRO A 356 12.14 24.98 -4.68
N HIS A 357 13.02 23.97 -4.75
CA HIS A 357 13.64 23.56 -6.02
C HIS A 357 12.68 22.80 -6.96
N CYS A 358 11.50 22.37 -6.48
CA CYS A 358 10.48 21.69 -7.26
C CYS A 358 9.37 22.64 -7.78
N GLU A 359 9.30 23.88 -7.26
CA GLU A 359 8.21 24.82 -7.57
C GLU A 359 8.08 25.08 -9.08
N LYS A 360 9.20 25.31 -9.76
CA LYS A 360 9.22 25.58 -11.22
C LYS A 360 8.68 24.42 -12.05
N GLU A 361 8.90 23.18 -11.61
CA GLU A 361 8.39 22.00 -12.32
C GLU A 361 6.87 21.90 -12.18
N LEU A 362 6.34 22.19 -10.99
CA LEU A 362 4.89 22.22 -10.74
C LEU A 362 4.23 23.38 -11.50
N GLU A 363 4.84 24.56 -11.51
CA GLU A 363 4.36 25.71 -12.28
C GLU A 363 4.29 25.40 -13.78
N ALA A 364 5.31 24.73 -14.33
CA ALA A 364 5.31 24.26 -15.73
C ALA A 364 4.20 23.24 -16.03
N ARG A 365 3.66 22.56 -15.00
CA ARG A 365 2.50 21.65 -15.08
C ARG A 365 1.17 22.35 -14.79
N GLY A 366 1.17 23.68 -14.63
CA GLY A 366 -0.02 24.49 -14.33
C GLY A 366 -0.44 24.48 -12.86
N ILE A 367 0.48 24.20 -11.94
CA ILE A 367 0.25 24.20 -10.48
C ILE A 367 1.10 25.32 -9.87
N ASP A 368 0.50 26.50 -9.70
CA ASP A 368 1.09 27.61 -8.93
C ASP A 368 0.77 27.39 -7.44
N ILE A 369 1.81 27.14 -6.63
CA ILE A 369 1.64 26.90 -5.19
C ILE A 369 1.41 28.16 -4.36
N HIS A 370 1.78 29.34 -4.88
CA HIS A 370 1.63 30.63 -4.20
C HIS A 370 0.21 31.21 -4.39
N HIS A 371 -0.44 30.85 -5.49
CA HIS A 371 -1.85 31.17 -5.78
C HIS A 371 -2.71 29.90 -5.92
N PHE A 372 -2.45 28.91 -5.09
CA PHE A 372 -3.09 27.60 -5.20
C PHE A 372 -4.58 27.64 -4.84
N GLU A 373 -5.44 27.34 -5.81
CA GLU A 373 -6.87 27.13 -5.59
C GLU A 373 -7.18 25.64 -5.40
N PRO A 374 -7.53 25.20 -4.16
CA PRO A 374 -7.80 23.79 -3.90
C PRO A 374 -9.09 23.31 -4.57
N LEU A 375 -9.10 22.02 -4.92
CA LEU A 375 -10.32 21.34 -5.35
C LEU A 375 -11.35 21.34 -4.21
N PRO A 376 -12.64 21.56 -4.53
CA PRO A 376 -13.74 21.37 -3.59
C PRO A 376 -13.75 19.96 -2.95
N ALA A 377 -14.17 19.86 -1.70
CA ALA A 377 -14.10 18.61 -0.92
C ALA A 377 -14.93 17.44 -1.52
N ASP A 378 -15.98 17.75 -2.27
CA ASP A 378 -16.79 16.78 -3.02
C ASP A 378 -16.05 16.22 -4.25
N GLN A 379 -15.13 16.98 -4.85
CA GLN A 379 -14.29 16.53 -5.97
C GLN A 379 -13.10 15.67 -5.52
N LEU A 380 -12.73 15.74 -4.23
CA LEU A 380 -11.68 14.87 -3.66
C LEU A 380 -12.16 13.43 -3.43
N LYS A 381 -13.46 13.22 -3.29
CA LYS A 381 -14.05 11.92 -2.96
C LYS A 381 -14.51 11.20 -4.23
N ILE A 382 -14.56 9.88 -4.15
CA ILE A 382 -15.22 9.08 -5.19
C ILE A 382 -16.72 9.42 -5.15
N PRO A 383 -17.35 9.79 -6.28
CA PRO A 383 -18.78 10.01 -6.33
C PRO A 383 -19.54 8.78 -5.84
N ALA A 384 -20.61 8.96 -5.06
CA ALA A 384 -21.40 7.85 -4.52
C ALA A 384 -21.93 6.91 -5.63
N SER A 385 -22.13 7.42 -6.85
CA SER A 385 -22.51 6.63 -8.02
C SER A 385 -21.46 5.62 -8.51
N CYS A 386 -20.21 5.76 -8.07
CA CYS A 386 -19.07 4.94 -8.46
C CYS A 386 -18.70 3.87 -7.42
N VAL A 387 -19.26 3.95 -6.21
CA VAL A 387 -19.01 3.04 -5.07
C VAL A 387 -19.78 1.73 -5.23
#